data_AF-A0A9K3JGW0-F1
#
_entry.id   AF-A0A9K3JGW0-F1
#
_cell.length_a   1.000
_cell.length_b   1.000
_cell.length_c   1.000
_cell.angle_alpha   90.00
_cell.angle_beta   90.00
_cell.angle_gamma   90.00
#
_symmetry.space_group_name_H-M   'P 1'
#
loop_
_entity.id
_entity.type
_entity.pdbx_description
1 polymer ?
#
loop_
_entity_poly.entity_id
_entity_poly.type
_entity_poly.pdbx_seq_one_letter_code
_entity_poly.pdbx_strand_id
1 'polypeptide(L)'
;MIQQCVLEFKRRWNKDLTDNLKALGRLKFEYEKAKRILSTTTQTSIEIDCLHERIDFSMRFTRARFEDLNMDSFKKCIRTVEKCLLDATIHKSSVDEIILVGGSTRIPKVHSGEA
;
A
#
# COMPACT_ATOMS: atom_id res chain seq x y z
N MET A 1 2.40 -4.30 -3.92
CA MET A 1 1.12 -4.46 -3.19
C MET A 1 0.24 -5.58 -3.73
N ILE A 2 -0.42 -5.45 -4.89
CA ILE A 2 -1.30 -6.51 -5.46
C ILE A 2 -0.52 -7.78 -5.79
N GLN A 3 0.72 -7.63 -6.26
CA GLN A 3 1.64 -8.75 -6.50
C GLN A 3 1.81 -9.66 -5.28
N GLN A 4 1.78 -9.14 -4.05
CA GLN A 4 1.91 -9.97 -2.85
C GLN A 4 0.69 -10.88 -2.66
N CYS A 5 -0.51 -10.37 -2.93
CA CYS A 5 -1.71 -11.20 -2.89
C CYS A 5 -1.72 -12.25 -4.01
N VAL A 6 -1.24 -11.89 -5.21
CA VAL A 6 -1.08 -12.82 -6.33
C VAL A 6 -0.05 -13.92 -6.01
N LEU A 7 1.10 -13.55 -5.43
CA LEU A 7 2.13 -14.49 -5.00
C LEU A 7 1.62 -15.42 -3.89
N GLU A 8 0.89 -14.89 -2.91
CA GLU A 8 0.31 -15.70 -1.84
C GLU A 8 -0.76 -16.66 -2.37
N PHE A 9 -1.57 -16.22 -3.35
CA PHE A 9 -2.53 -17.09 -4.02
C PHE A 9 -1.82 -18.21 -4.80
N LYS A 10 -0.79 -17.87 -5.59
CA LYS A 10 0.03 -18.83 -6.32
C LYS A 10 0.71 -19.83 -5.38
N ARG A 11 1.19 -19.37 -4.22
CA ARG A 11 1.81 -20.22 -3.20
C ARG A 11 0.83 -21.22 -2.57
N ARG A 12 -0.42 -20.81 -2.32
CA ARG A 12 -1.43 -21.65 -1.64
C ARG A 12 -2.16 -22.62 -2.57
N TRP A 13 -2.42 -22.22 -3.81
CA TRP A 13 -3.24 -23.01 -4.75
C TRP A 13 -2.51 -23.42 -6.03
N ASN A 14 -1.24 -23.05 -6.20
CA ASN A 14 -0.44 -23.33 -7.40
C ASN A 14 -1.09 -22.85 -8.71
N LYS A 15 -1.85 -21.75 -8.65
CA LYS A 15 -2.57 -21.15 -9.78
C LYS A 15 -2.19 -19.67 -9.92
N ASP A 16 -2.12 -19.20 -11.16
CA ASP A 16 -1.75 -17.81 -11.45
C ASP A 16 -2.99 -16.93 -11.69
N LEU A 17 -2.97 -15.73 -11.12
CA LEU A 17 -4.02 -14.72 -11.27
C LEU A 17 -3.66 -13.66 -12.31
N THR A 18 -2.42 -13.63 -12.83
CA THR A 18 -1.93 -12.58 -13.73
C THR A 18 -2.79 -12.40 -14.98
N ASP A 19 -3.31 -13.50 -15.54
CA ASP A 19 -4.06 -13.48 -16.79
C ASP A 19 -5.56 -13.18 -16.58
N ASN A 20 -6.04 -13.25 -15.33
CA ASN A 20 -7.44 -13.02 -15.00
C ASN A 20 -7.68 -11.58 -14.55
N LEU A 21 -7.89 -10.70 -15.53
CA LEU A 21 -8.15 -9.27 -15.29
C LEU A 21 -9.35 -9.00 -14.36
N LYS A 22 -10.39 -9.85 -14.41
CA LYS A 22 -11.57 -9.73 -13.54
C LYS A 22 -11.21 -10.03 -12.08
N ALA A 23 -10.49 -11.13 -11.84
CA ALA A 23 -10.02 -11.50 -10.50
C ALA A 23 -9.08 -10.43 -9.94
N LEU A 24 -8.15 -9.92 -10.75
CA LEU A 24 -7.27 -8.82 -10.37
C LEU A 24 -8.05 -7.54 -10.05
N GLY A 25 -9.10 -7.21 -10.79
CA GLY A 25 -9.97 -6.07 -10.50
C GLY A 25 -10.64 -6.17 -9.13
N ARG A 26 -11.22 -7.33 -8.82
CA ARG A 26 -11.84 -7.61 -7.51
C ARG A 26 -10.83 -7.54 -6.38
N LEU A 27 -9.65 -8.13 -6.59
CA LEU A 27 -8.55 -8.10 -5.63
C LEU A 27 -8.06 -6.68 -5.36
N LYS A 28 -7.95 -5.84 -6.40
CA LYS A 28 -7.62 -4.41 -6.25
C LYS A 28 -8.64 -3.67 -5.42
N PHE A 29 -9.94 -3.92 -5.64
CA PHE A 29 -11.01 -3.26 -4.92
C PHE A 29 -10.98 -3.60 -3.42
N GLU A 30 -10.93 -4.88 -3.05
CA GLU A 30 -10.88 -5.28 -1.64
C GLU A 30 -9.55 -4.88 -0.99
N TYR A 31 -8.44 -4.89 -1.73
CA TYR A 31 -7.17 -4.38 -1.23
C TYR A 31 -7.21 -2.89 -0.91
N GLU A 32 -7.79 -2.06 -1.79
CA GLU A 32 -7.95 -0.63 -1.54
C GLU A 32 -8.82 -0.36 -0.31
N LYS A 33 -9.87 -1.15 -0.11
CA LYS A 33 -10.71 -1.11 1.10
C LYS A 33 -9.90 -1.48 2.35
N ALA A 34 -9.14 -2.58 2.30
CA ALA A 34 -8.25 -2.99 3.38
C ALA A 34 -7.19 -1.93 3.70
N LYS A 35 -6.59 -1.30 2.69
CA LYS A 35 -5.63 -0.19 2.86
C LYS A 35 -6.25 0.98 3.63
N ARG A 36 -7.46 1.41 3.23
CA ARG A 36 -8.18 2.50 3.93
C ARG A 36 -8.44 2.15 5.39
N ILE A 37 -8.80 0.91 5.69
CA ILE A 37 -8.98 0.43 7.07
C ILE A 37 -7.64 0.41 7.81
N LEU A 38 -6.54 0.01 7.18
CA LEU A 38 -5.22 0.00 7.82
C LEU A 38 -4.67 1.40 8.11
N SER A 39 -5.14 2.44 7.42
CA SER A 39 -4.85 3.83 7.80
C SER A 39 -5.34 4.19 9.20
N THR A 40 -6.37 3.49 9.73
CA THR A 40 -6.92 3.75 11.07
C THR A 40 -6.68 2.58 12.04
N THR A 41 -6.78 1.34 11.57
CA THR A 41 -6.65 0.11 12.37
C THR A 41 -5.31 -0.59 12.13
N THR A 42 -4.84 -1.40 13.09
CA THR A 42 -3.56 -2.11 13.01
C THR A 42 -3.61 -3.39 12.18
N GLN A 43 -4.79 -3.97 11.98
CA GLN A 43 -5.00 -5.21 11.23
C GLN A 43 -6.36 -5.22 10.51
N THR A 44 -6.45 -6.00 9.44
CA THR A 44 -7.67 -6.25 8.68
C THR A 44 -7.55 -7.60 7.94
N SER A 45 -8.61 -8.03 7.28
CA SER A 45 -8.62 -9.22 6.43
C SER A 45 -9.12 -8.85 5.04
N ILE A 46 -8.51 -9.45 4.02
CA ILE A 46 -9.00 -9.40 2.64
C ILE A 46 -9.72 -10.72 2.39
N GLU A 47 -11.00 -10.65 2.06
CA GLU A 47 -11.88 -11.81 1.85
C GLU A 47 -12.59 -11.65 0.51
N ILE A 48 -12.45 -12.64 -0.38
CA ILE A 48 -13.02 -12.64 -1.72
C ILE A 48 -13.54 -14.03 -2.07
N ASP A 49 -14.84 -14.15 -2.21
CA ASP A 49 -15.48 -15.40 -2.64
C ASP A 49 -15.26 -15.65 -4.13
N CYS A 50 -14.99 -16.90 -4.50
CA CYS A 50 -14.82 -17.31 -5.89
C CYS A 50 -13.86 -16.39 -6.66
N LEU A 51 -12.70 -16.08 -6.09
CA LEU A 51 -11.70 -15.19 -6.69
C LEU A 51 -11.24 -15.73 -8.05
N HIS A 52 -10.93 -17.03 -8.13
CA HIS A 52 -10.49 -17.69 -9.35
C HIS A 52 -10.86 -19.17 -9.32
N GLU A 53 -11.49 -19.69 -10.37
CA GLU A 53 -11.90 -21.10 -10.47
C GLU A 53 -12.69 -21.62 -9.25
N ARG A 54 -13.61 -20.81 -8.72
CA ARG A 54 -14.41 -21.09 -7.50
C ARG A 54 -13.58 -21.27 -6.22
N ILE A 55 -12.35 -20.77 -6.20
CA ILE A 55 -11.51 -20.73 -5.01
C ILE A 55 -11.77 -19.43 -4.26
N ASP A 56 -12.10 -19.55 -2.98
CA ASP A 56 -12.21 -18.43 -2.06
C ASP A 56 -10.84 -17.99 -1.56
N PHE A 57 -10.64 -16.69 -1.46
CA PHE A 57 -9.39 -16.11 -0.99
C PHE A 57 -9.60 -15.37 0.32
N SER A 58 -8.87 -15.77 1.36
CA SER A 58 -8.80 -15.03 2.62
C SER A 58 -7.34 -14.84 3.06
N MET A 59 -6.98 -13.60 3.37
CA MET A 59 -5.66 -13.24 3.88
C MET A 59 -5.76 -12.16 4.96
N ARG A 60 -5.25 -12.47 6.16
CA ARG A 60 -5.03 -11.46 7.20
C ARG A 60 -3.88 -10.54 6.81
N PHE A 61 -4.05 -9.26 7.06
CA PHE A 61 -3.11 -8.23 6.67
C PHE A 61 -2.95 -7.20 7.79
N THR A 62 -1.71 -6.87 8.12
CA THR A 62 -1.37 -5.96 9.22
C THR A 62 -0.77 -4.67 8.69
N ARG A 63 -0.89 -3.60 9.46
CA ARG A 63 -0.28 -2.30 9.13
C ARG A 63 1.23 -2.42 9.00
N ALA A 64 1.90 -3.13 9.92
CA ALA A 64 3.33 -3.36 9.84
C ALA A 64 3.73 -4.00 8.49
N ARG A 65 3.05 -5.07 8.08
CA ARG A 65 3.32 -5.73 6.80
C ARG A 65 3.01 -4.83 5.61
N PHE A 66 1.97 -4.01 5.70
CA PHE A 66 1.68 -2.99 4.68
C PHE A 66 2.82 -1.98 4.58
N GLU A 67 3.32 -1.49 5.70
CA GLU A 67 4.40 -0.51 5.73
C GLU A 67 5.69 -1.10 5.15
N ASP A 68 6.08 -2.29 5.60
CA ASP A 68 7.24 -3.04 5.12
C ASP A 68 7.22 -3.21 3.59
N LEU A 69 6.07 -3.64 3.05
CA LEU A 69 5.90 -3.85 1.60
C LEU A 69 5.98 -2.58 0.76
N ASN A 70 5.92 -1.41 1.39
CA ASN A 70 5.92 -0.11 0.70
C ASN A 70 7.04 0.82 1.16
N MET A 71 7.99 0.33 1.94
CA MET A 71 9.13 1.10 2.43
C MET A 71 9.91 1.79 1.30
N ASP A 72 10.13 1.10 0.18
CA ASP A 72 10.84 1.70 -0.96
C ASP A 72 10.07 2.88 -1.56
N SER A 73 8.74 2.80 -1.60
CA SER A 73 7.89 3.90 -2.05
C SER A 73 7.95 5.08 -1.09
N PHE A 74 7.89 4.83 0.22
CA PHE A 74 8.00 5.89 1.23
C PHE A 74 9.36 6.59 1.18
N LYS A 75 10.46 5.83 1.07
CA LYS A 75 11.82 6.38 0.90
C LYS A 75 11.95 7.21 -0.37
N LYS A 76 11.34 6.76 -1.47
CA LYS A 76 11.33 7.53 -2.73
C LYS A 76 10.60 8.87 -2.57
N CYS A 77 9.52 8.92 -1.80
CA CYS A 77 8.83 10.19 -1.48
C CYS A 77 9.77 11.14 -0.74
N ILE A 78 10.48 10.69 0.30
CA ILE A 78 11.43 11.51 1.05
C ILE A 78 12.53 12.06 0.15
N ARG A 79 13.16 11.20 -0.66
CA ARG A 79 14.19 11.62 -1.63
C ARG A 79 13.69 12.68 -2.61
N THR A 80 12.41 12.60 -3.00
CA THR A 80 11.81 13.57 -3.92
C THR A 80 11.61 14.94 -3.23
N VAL A 81 11.22 14.95 -1.95
CA VAL A 81 11.13 16.18 -1.15
C VAL A 81 12.51 16.80 -0.95
N GLU A 82 13.53 15.99 -0.62
CA GLU A 82 14.90 16.47 -0.46
C GLU A 82 15.45 17.08 -1.74
N LYS A 83 15.20 16.43 -2.89
CA LYS A 83 15.58 16.98 -4.19
C LYS A 83 14.86 18.31 -4.47
N CYS A 84 13.56 18.41 -4.19
CA CYS A 84 12.80 19.64 -4.38
C CYS A 84 13.38 20.81 -3.56
N LEU A 85 13.76 20.55 -2.30
CA LEU A 85 14.38 21.57 -1.45
C LEU A 85 15.76 21.99 -1.97
N LEU A 86 16.57 21.04 -2.46
CA LEU A 86 17.85 21.34 -3.09
C LEU A 86 17.69 22.19 -4.35
N ASP A 87 16.75 21.83 -5.23
CA ASP A 87 16.46 22.56 -6.47
C ASP A 87 15.92 23.97 -6.17
N ALA A 88 15.19 24.14 -5.06
CA ALA A 88 14.71 25.44 -4.57
C ALA A 88 15.78 26.23 -3.79
N THR A 89 16.92 25.63 -3.46
CA THR A 89 17.98 26.22 -2.61
C THR A 89 17.48 26.60 -1.21
N ILE A 90 16.50 25.86 -0.67
CA ILE A 90 15.87 26.12 0.62
C ILE A 90 16.33 25.08 1.65
N HIS A 91 16.74 25.52 2.84
CA HIS A 91 17.05 24.62 3.93
C HIS A 91 15.78 24.09 4.59
N LYS A 92 15.79 22.85 5.10
CA LYS A 92 14.63 22.21 5.77
C LYS A 92 14.05 23.08 6.91
N SER A 93 14.88 23.84 7.61
CA SER A 93 14.47 24.73 8.71
C SER A 93 13.78 26.02 8.26
N SER A 94 13.85 26.36 6.98
CA SER A 94 13.24 27.55 6.39
C SER A 94 11.85 27.28 5.84
N VAL A 95 11.30 26.08 6.06
CA VAL A 95 9.94 25.71 5.67
C VAL A 95 9.01 26.03 6.84
N ASP A 96 8.11 27.00 6.63
CA ASP A 96 7.18 27.44 7.68
C ASP A 96 6.04 26.45 7.90
N GLU A 97 5.49 25.88 6.82
CA GLU A 97 4.32 25.02 6.88
C GLU A 97 4.40 23.87 5.86
N ILE A 98 3.89 22.70 6.24
CA ILE A 98 3.78 21.52 5.39
C ILE A 98 2.31 21.17 5.23
N ILE A 99 1.79 21.33 4.01
CA ILE A 99 0.41 21.00 3.69
C ILE A 99 0.36 19.61 3.02
N LEU A 100 -0.38 18.69 3.64
CA LEU A 100 -0.57 17.33 3.11
C LEU A 100 -1.82 17.24 2.25
N VAL A 101 -1.64 17.00 0.95
CA VAL A 101 -2.74 16.89 -0.02
C VAL A 101 -2.84 15.48 -0.60
N GLY A 102 -4.06 14.94 -0.67
CA GLY A 102 -4.37 13.67 -1.31
C GLY A 102 -4.77 12.55 -0.34
N GLY A 103 -5.48 11.53 -0.84
CA GLY A 103 -6.02 10.47 0.02
C GLY A 103 -4.97 9.60 0.72
N SER A 104 -3.85 9.34 0.04
CA SER A 104 -2.76 8.49 0.56
C SER A 104 -1.96 9.14 1.68
N THR A 105 -2.07 10.46 1.88
CA THR A 105 -1.41 11.12 3.02
C THR A 105 -1.94 10.60 4.34
N ARG A 106 -3.20 10.13 4.40
CA ARG A 106 -3.85 9.53 5.58
C ARG A 106 -3.16 8.28 6.14
N ILE A 107 -2.15 7.73 5.46
CA ILE A 107 -1.36 6.61 5.95
C ILE A 107 -0.48 7.11 7.12
N PRO A 108 -0.55 6.50 8.32
CA PRO A 108 0.21 6.96 9.49
C PRO A 108 1.71 7.11 9.24
N LYS A 109 2.33 6.14 8.53
CA LYS A 109 3.76 6.14 8.19
C LYS A 109 4.23 7.37 7.41
N VAL A 110 3.33 8.00 6.64
CA VAL A 110 3.64 9.22 5.86
C VAL A 110 3.80 10.44 6.78
N HIS A 111 3.09 10.45 7.92
CA HIS A 111 3.14 11.56 8.89
C HIS A 111 4.28 11.40 9.89
N SER A 112 4.64 10.18 10.23
CA SER A 112 5.54 9.89 11.36
C SER A 112 7.00 10.30 11.13
N GLY A 113 7.37 10.89 9.98
CA GLY A 113 8.73 11.36 9.70
C GLY A 113 9.82 10.28 9.61
N GLU A 114 9.52 9.06 10.05
CA GLU A 114 10.38 7.89 10.04
C GLU A 114 10.04 7.00 8.84
N ALA A 115 10.81 7.11 7.76
CA ALA A 115 10.79 6.21 6.61
C ALA A 115 12.21 5.73 6.27
#